data_AF-A0A520HV07-F1
#
_entry.id   AF-A0A520HV07-F1
#
_cell.length_a   1.000
_cell.length_b   1.000
_cell.length_c   1.000
_cell.angle_alpha   90.00
_cell.angle_beta   90.00
_cell.angle_gamma   90.00
#
_symmetry.space_group_name_H-M   'P 1'
#
loop_
_entity.id
_entity.type
_entity.pdbx_description
1 polymer ?
#
loop_
_entity_poly.entity_id
_entity_poly.type
_entity_poly.pdbx_seq_one_letter_code
_entity_poly.pdbx_strand_id
1 'polypeptide(L)' 'MCNRARFRGEPETLIERFGASWAADVARPNRDPQELYPNRKACVIREEREKSVVDLMNWDVLGGAARWHMTNVRI' A
#
# COMPACT_ATOMS: atom_id res chain seq x y z
N MET A 1 18.09 1.84 -3.31
CA MET A 1 17.11 2.14 -2.25
C MET A 1 16.02 3.00 -2.86
N CYS A 2 14.75 2.63 -2.72
CA CYS A 2 13.62 3.34 -3.33
C CYS A 2 12.85 4.11 -2.26
N ASN A 3 12.66 5.42 -2.43
CA ASN A 3 11.94 6.28 -1.48
C ASN A 3 10.89 7.17 -2.18
N ARG A 4 10.63 6.91 -3.46
CA ARG A 4 9.58 7.58 -4.25
C ARG A 4 9.11 6.63 -5.34
N ALA A 5 7.80 6.44 -5.41
CA ALA A 5 7.16 5.67 -6.47
C ALA A 5 6.00 6.46 -7.06
N ARG A 6 5.49 6.01 -8.21
CA ARG A 6 4.29 6.58 -8.82
C ARG A 6 3.32 5.47 -9.16
N PHE A 7 2.05 5.70 -8.83
CA PHE A 7 0.95 4.88 -9.30
C PHE A 7 -0.06 5.82 -9.95
N ARG A 8 -0.12 5.78 -11.28
CA ARG A 8 -0.98 6.66 -12.07
C ARG A 8 -2.36 6.07 -12.38
N GLY A 9 -2.60 4.83 -11.95
CA GLY A 9 -3.89 4.16 -12.11
C GLY A 9 -4.80 4.39 -10.91
N GLU A 10 -6.02 3.91 -11.05
CA GLU A 10 -6.99 3.80 -9.97
C GLU A 10 -6.74 2.52 -9.16
N PRO A 11 -7.08 2.45 -7.87
CA PRO A 11 -7.00 1.22 -7.09
C PRO A 11 -7.72 0.04 -7.74
N GLU A 12 -8.79 0.29 -8.51
CA GLU A 12 -9.50 -0.71 -9.31
C GLU A 12 -8.58 -1.47 -10.27
N THR A 13 -7.54 -0.82 -10.80
CA THR A 13 -6.54 -1.47 -11.65
C THR A 13 -5.74 -2.52 -10.89
N LEU A 14 -5.54 -2.35 -9.58
CA LEU A 14 -4.91 -3.36 -8.72
C LEU A 14 -5.88 -4.51 -8.44
N ILE A 15 -7.14 -4.20 -8.19
CA ILE A 15 -8.21 -5.21 -7.99
C ILE A 15 -8.30 -6.12 -9.21
N GLU A 16 -8.45 -5.56 -10.41
CA GLU A 16 -8.56 -6.31 -11.66
C GLU A 16 -7.30 -7.14 -11.92
N ARG A 17 -6.11 -6.53 -11.81
CA ARG A 17 -4.84 -7.18 -12.12
C ARG A 17 -4.53 -8.36 -11.20
N PHE A 18 -4.90 -8.28 -9.94
CA PHE A 18 -4.55 -9.27 -8.92
C PHE A 18 -5.73 -10.14 -8.47
N GLY A 19 -6.90 -9.99 -9.10
CA GLY A 19 -8.13 -10.71 -8.70
C GLY A 19 -8.50 -10.44 -7.24
N ALA A 20 -8.25 -9.22 -6.77
CA ALA A 20 -8.39 -8.85 -5.37
C ALA A 20 -9.75 -8.19 -5.09
N SER A 21 -10.12 -8.08 -3.81
CA SER A 21 -11.20 -7.20 -3.35
C SER A 21 -10.66 -6.16 -2.37
N TRP A 22 -11.43 -5.12 -2.04
CA TRP A 22 -11.08 -4.29 -0.89
C TRP A 22 -11.07 -5.13 0.40
N ALA A 23 -10.12 -4.85 1.30
CA ALA A 23 -10.16 -5.42 2.64
C ALA A 23 -11.36 -4.88 3.44
N ALA A 24 -11.91 -5.69 4.35
CA ALA A 24 -13.23 -5.46 4.93
C ALA A 24 -13.42 -4.12 5.65
N ASP A 25 -12.37 -3.61 6.30
CA ASP A 25 -12.41 -2.39 7.13
C ASP A 25 -11.66 -1.20 6.49
N VAL A 26 -11.40 -1.26 5.18
CA VAL A 26 -10.66 -0.21 4.49
C VAL A 26 -11.60 0.86 3.97
N ALA A 27 -11.43 2.07 4.48
CA ALA A 27 -12.05 3.26 3.90
C ALA A 27 -11.22 3.75 2.70
N ARG A 28 -11.81 3.76 1.49
CA ARG A 28 -11.17 4.32 0.30
C ARG A 28 -10.88 5.81 0.51
N PRO A 29 -9.68 6.31 0.13
CA PRO A 29 -9.40 7.74 0.20
C PRO A 29 -10.25 8.50 -0.81
N ASN A 30 -10.65 9.74 -0.48
CA ASN A 30 -11.39 10.59 -1.43
C ASN A 30 -10.57 10.97 -2.69
N ARG A 31 -9.26 10.73 -2.70
CA ARG A 31 -8.36 11.01 -3.80
C ARG A 31 -7.22 10.01 -3.87
N ASP A 32 -6.96 9.51 -5.06
CA ASP A 32 -5.88 8.56 -5.32
C ASP A 32 -4.52 9.26 -5.49
N PRO A 33 -3.52 8.91 -4.66
CA PRO A 33 -2.21 9.54 -4.69
C PRO A 33 -1.40 9.09 -5.90
N GLN A 34 -1.01 10.05 -6.74
CA GLN A 34 -0.21 9.81 -7.95
C GLN A 34 1.29 9.62 -7.64
N GLU A 35 1.77 10.30 -6.59
CA GLU A 35 3.12 10.17 -6.07
C GLU A 35 3.08 9.56 -4.67
N LEU A 36 3.91 8.55 -4.46
CA LEU A 36 3.98 7.76 -3.24
C LEU A 36 5.28 8.06 -2.51
N TYR A 37 5.15 8.26 -1.20
CA TYR A 37 6.23 8.65 -0.30
C TYR A 37 6.21 7.78 0.96
N PRO A 38 7.36 7.56 1.61
CA PRO A 38 7.43 7.05 2.97
C PRO A 38 6.50 7.77 3.94
N ASN A 39 6.02 7.07 4.97
CA ASN A 39 5.11 7.60 5.99
C ASN A 39 3.79 8.18 5.45
N ARG A 40 3.36 7.66 4.31
CA ARG A 40 2.02 7.87 3.77
C ARG A 40 1.41 6.50 3.53
N LYS A 41 0.08 6.45 3.59
CA LYS A 41 -0.66 5.26 3.20
C LYS A 41 -0.58 5.10 1.68
N ALA A 42 -0.39 3.86 1.23
CA ALA A 42 -0.45 3.48 -0.18
C ALA A 42 -1.24 2.18 -0.32
N CYS A 43 -1.81 1.95 -1.50
CA CYS A 43 -2.44 0.68 -1.80
C CYS A 43 -1.40 -0.45 -1.79
N VAL A 44 -1.71 -1.54 -1.11
CA VAL A 44 -0.92 -2.77 -1.10
C VAL A 44 -1.81 -3.96 -1.39
N ILE A 45 -1.28 -4.95 -2.10
CA ILE A 45 -1.88 -6.26 -2.20
C ILE A 45 -1.35 -7.10 -1.04
N ARG A 46 -2.25 -7.67 -0.25
CA ARG A 46 -1.89 -8.66 0.77
C ARG A 46 -2.88 -9.82 0.74
N GLU A 47 -2.49 -10.94 1.35
CA GLU A 47 -3.40 -12.05 1.55
C GLU A 47 -4.17 -11.89 2.86
N GLU A 48 -5.46 -12.18 2.80
CA GLU A 48 -6.38 -12.23 3.94
C GLU A 48 -7.29 -13.43 3.78
N ARG A 49 -7.21 -14.40 4.70
CA ARG A 49 -8.05 -15.61 4.68
C ARG A 49 -8.09 -16.28 3.29
N GLU A 50 -6.90 -16.50 2.73
CA GLU A 50 -6.69 -17.14 1.40
C GLU A 50 -7.20 -16.33 0.20
N LYS A 51 -7.46 -15.03 0.38
CA LYS A 51 -7.87 -14.12 -0.70
C LYS A 51 -6.91 -12.94 -0.82
N SER A 52 -6.64 -12.53 -2.05
CA SER A 52 -5.96 -11.26 -2.31
C SER A 52 -6.88 -10.10 -1.96
N VAL A 53 -6.39 -9.16 -1.16
CA VAL A 53 -7.10 -7.93 -0.84
C VAL A 53 -6.24 -6.69 -1.09
N VAL A 54 -6.89 -5.61 -1.49
CA VAL A 54 -6.31 -4.26 -1.53
C VAL A 54 -6.52 -3.60 -0.18
N ASP A 55 -5.44 -3.18 0.45
CA ASP A 55 -5.42 -2.46 1.72
C ASP A 55 -4.64 -1.15 1.61
N LEU A 56 -4.83 -0.24 2.56
CA LEU A 56 -4.11 1.02 2.69
C LEU A 56 -3.15 0.98 3.87
N MET A 57 -1.92 0.55 3.61
CA MET A 57 -0.89 0.43 4.63
C MET A 57 0.10 1.60 4.57
N ASN A 58 0.62 1.99 5.74
CA ASN A 58 1.67 3.00 5.82
C ASN A 58 2.97 2.46 5.22
N TRP A 59 3.64 3.25 4.40
CA TRP A 59 4.99 2.92 3.92
C TRP A 59 6.03 3.16 5.02
N ASP A 60 6.07 2.23 5.96
CA ASP A 60 7.10 2.05 6.99
C ASP A 60 7.07 0.57 7.43
N VAL A 61 8.22 -0.09 7.36
CA VAL A 61 8.37 -1.54 7.61
C VAL A 61 7.97 -1.93 9.02
N LEU A 62 8.22 -1.06 10.02
CA LEU A 62 7.88 -1.34 11.42
C LEU A 62 6.67 -0.56 11.91
N GLY A 63 5.90 0.05 11.01
CA GLY A 63 4.75 0.88 11.39
C GLY A 63 5.10 2.00 12.37
N GLY A 64 6.32 2.53 12.30
CA GLY A 64 6.81 3.59 13.19
C GLY A 64 7.42 3.11 14.52
N ALA A 65 7.59 1.79 14.73
CA ALA A 65 8.23 1.29 15.96
C ALA A 65 9.76 1.49 16.00
N ALA A 66 10.40 1.85 14.88
CA ALA A 66 11.82 2.19 14.84
C ALA A 66 12.07 3.65 15.23
N ARG A 67 13.28 3.93 15.73
CA ARG A 67 13.79 5.30 15.95
C ARG A 67 13.91 6.12 14.66
N TRP A 68 14.00 5.45 13.51
CA TRP A 68 14.14 6.06 12.19
C TRP A 68 13.21 5.36 11.20
N HIS A 69 12.73 6.09 10.19
CA HIS A 69 11.84 5.54 9.17
C HIS A 69 12.51 4.42 8.39
N MET A 70 12.00 3.20 8.53
CA MET A 70 12.51 2.05 7.81
C MET A 70 11.62 1.81 6.60
N THR A 71 12.15 2.13 5.42
CA THR A 71 11.36 2.17 4.17
C THR A 71 11.77 1.09 3.17
N ASN A 72 12.91 0.45 3.40
CA ASN A 72 13.53 -0.54 2.53
C ASN A 72 14.21 -1.62 3.40
N VAL A 73 14.20 -2.87 2.93
CA VAL A 73 14.97 -3.98 3.50
C VAL A 73 15.94 -4.47 2.43
N ARG A 74 17.19 -4.75 2.81
CA ARG A 74 18.20 -5.28 1.88
C ARG A 74 17.96 -6.78 1.69
N ILE A 75 17.85 -7.22 0.42
CA ILE A 75 17.80 -8.63 0.04
C ILE A 75 19.20 -9.27 0.08
#